data_AF-A0A7C2WQL8-F1
#
_entry.id   AF-A0A7C2WQL8-F1
#
_cell.length_a   1.000
_cell.length_b   1.000
_cell.length_c   1.000
_cell.angle_alpha   90.00
_cell.angle_beta   90.00
_cell.angle_gamma   90.00
#
_symmetry.space_group_name_H-M   'P 1'
#
loop_
_entity.id
_entity.type
_entity.pdbx_description
1 polymer ?
#
loop_
_entity_poly.entity_id
_entity_poly.type
_entity_poly.pdbx_seq_one_letter_code
_entity_poly.pdbx_strand_id
1 'polypeptide(L)'
;DWDYGHEHPDVHKVAKEINGYDLNTGKLMASFGGLKSDGTTSSGNWLYCASYTEDGNMAARRDPTPDMFNVGLYPKWAWCWPVNRRIIYNRASVDLNGEPWDKEQPVIWWKDGKWLGDVPDGGWPPIAVDPAATKWPFIMKPEGHALLFGPGMAEGPLPEHYEPWEAPIDNPMSRQQNNPAFKIWRPEEQGTPDKFPIVCSTYRVCEHWQGGQMTRNCSWLVEMQPEPFVEMSEELAAEKGIANGDRVIVESARGKMDIVAVVTKRFKPFQMNGRKVHQVGVIWHWGYVGLSTGDSANVLTPHVGDANTMIPEYKAFLVDVRKA
;
A
#
# COMPACT_ATOMS: atom_id res chain seq x y z
N ASP A 1 13.18 -12.17 -29.37
CA ASP A 1 11.80 -12.58 -29.69
C ASP A 1 11.03 -12.89 -28.43
N TRP A 2 9.81 -12.35 -28.31
CA TRP A 2 8.86 -12.71 -27.26
C TRP A 2 8.10 -13.97 -27.70
N ASP A 3 8.75 -15.13 -27.62
CA ASP A 3 8.21 -16.41 -28.11
C ASP A 3 7.21 -17.06 -27.12
N TYR A 4 6.23 -16.29 -26.69
CA TYR A 4 5.15 -16.77 -25.83
C TYR A 4 3.88 -17.12 -26.62
N GLY A 5 3.82 -16.92 -27.92
CA GLY A 5 2.63 -17.21 -28.73
C GLY A 5 2.55 -16.33 -29.97
N HIS A 6 1.58 -16.59 -30.84
CA HIS A 6 1.43 -15.88 -32.12
C HIS A 6 0.47 -14.68 -32.02
N GLU A 7 -0.73 -14.83 -31.43
CA GLU A 7 -1.72 -13.74 -31.29
C GLU A 7 -1.80 -13.19 -29.86
N HIS A 8 -1.72 -14.07 -28.86
CA HIS A 8 -1.70 -13.72 -27.44
C HIS A 8 -0.58 -14.50 -26.73
N PRO A 9 0.05 -13.92 -25.69
CA PRO A 9 1.06 -14.62 -24.91
C PRO A 9 0.43 -15.77 -24.11
N ASP A 10 1.04 -16.95 -24.18
CA ASP A 10 0.76 -18.11 -23.35
C ASP A 10 1.22 -17.82 -21.91
N VAL A 11 0.23 -17.61 -21.04
CA VAL A 11 0.44 -17.29 -19.63
C VAL A 11 1.21 -18.37 -18.87
N HIS A 12 1.13 -19.64 -19.28
CA HIS A 12 1.90 -20.72 -18.64
C HIS A 12 3.37 -20.67 -19.03
N LYS A 13 3.70 -20.33 -20.29
CA LYS A 13 5.10 -20.14 -20.70
C LYS A 13 5.72 -18.97 -19.94
N VAL A 14 5.02 -17.84 -19.87
CA VAL A 14 5.47 -16.66 -19.12
C VAL A 14 5.65 -16.99 -17.63
N ALA A 15 4.67 -17.65 -17.00
CA ALA A 15 4.76 -18.02 -15.58
C ALA A 15 5.92 -18.98 -15.28
N LYS A 16 6.19 -19.93 -16.17
CA LYS A 16 7.34 -20.84 -16.05
C LYS A 16 8.67 -20.12 -16.20
N GLU A 17 8.78 -19.14 -17.08
CA GLU A 17 9.99 -18.32 -17.19
C GLU A 17 10.20 -17.43 -15.96
N ILE A 18 9.12 -16.83 -15.45
CA ILE A 18 9.14 -16.10 -14.18
C ILE A 18 9.65 -17.00 -13.04
N ASN A 19 9.19 -18.26 -12.97
CA ASN A 19 9.71 -19.24 -12.03
C ASN A 19 11.21 -19.51 -12.26
N GLY A 20 11.56 -19.90 -13.48
CA GLY A 20 12.93 -20.18 -13.89
C GLY A 20 13.22 -21.64 -14.24
N TYR A 21 14.36 -21.85 -14.91
CA TYR A 21 14.83 -23.14 -15.40
C TYR A 21 16.30 -23.40 -15.03
N ASP A 22 16.66 -24.67 -14.86
CA ASP A 22 18.04 -25.12 -15.04
C ASP A 22 18.30 -25.25 -16.55
N LEU A 23 19.23 -24.46 -17.08
CA LEU A 23 19.46 -24.33 -18.53
C LEU A 23 20.26 -25.49 -19.12
N ASN A 24 20.89 -26.32 -18.29
CA ASN A 24 21.56 -27.53 -18.75
C ASN A 24 20.56 -28.67 -18.97
N THR A 25 19.53 -28.73 -18.14
CA THR A 25 18.55 -29.83 -18.14
C THR A 25 17.21 -29.45 -18.78
N GLY A 26 16.90 -28.16 -18.89
CA GLY A 26 15.60 -27.66 -19.34
C GLY A 26 14.47 -27.82 -18.31
N LYS A 27 14.77 -28.26 -17.09
CA LYS A 27 13.78 -28.46 -16.01
C LYS A 27 13.48 -27.16 -15.27
N LEU A 28 12.28 -27.05 -14.74
CA LEU A 28 11.87 -25.94 -13.89
C LEU A 28 12.62 -25.95 -12.55
N MET A 29 12.99 -24.75 -12.10
CA MET A 29 13.61 -24.58 -10.79
C MET A 29 12.60 -24.86 -9.67
N ALA A 30 13.01 -25.65 -8.68
CA ALA A 30 12.18 -25.99 -7.52
C ALA A 30 12.23 -24.93 -6.39
N SER A 31 13.27 -24.09 -6.36
CA SER A 31 13.46 -23.02 -5.37
C SER A 31 14.56 -22.06 -5.82
N PHE A 32 14.46 -20.79 -5.40
CA PHE A 32 15.53 -19.81 -5.65
C PHE A 32 16.88 -20.20 -5.03
N GLY A 33 16.89 -21.08 -4.01
CA GLY A 33 18.13 -21.59 -3.42
C GLY A 33 19.00 -22.41 -4.38
N GLY A 34 18.43 -22.87 -5.50
CA GLY A 34 19.17 -23.55 -6.57
C GLY A 34 19.67 -22.63 -7.70
N LEU A 35 19.31 -21.34 -7.69
CA LEU A 35 19.75 -20.39 -8.72
C LEU A 35 21.26 -20.13 -8.58
N LYS A 36 21.93 -19.99 -9.73
CA LYS A 36 23.39 -19.83 -9.82
C LYS A 36 23.74 -18.55 -10.57
N SER A 37 24.89 -17.98 -10.22
CA SER A 37 25.44 -16.76 -10.85
C SER A 37 26.35 -17.04 -12.06
N ASP A 38 26.46 -18.29 -12.49
CA ASP A 38 27.34 -18.74 -13.57
C ASP A 38 26.64 -18.83 -14.94
N GLY A 39 25.37 -18.41 -15.02
CA GLY A 39 24.57 -18.46 -16.24
C GLY A 39 23.97 -19.83 -16.55
N THR A 40 24.07 -20.82 -15.66
CA THR A 40 23.49 -22.16 -15.87
C THR A 40 22.04 -22.30 -15.40
N THR A 41 21.47 -21.25 -14.81
CA THR A 41 20.06 -21.18 -14.42
C THR A 41 19.44 -19.85 -14.85
N SER A 42 18.15 -19.84 -15.17
CA SER A 42 17.37 -18.63 -15.44
C SER A 42 16.23 -18.46 -14.44
N SER A 43 15.76 -17.23 -14.22
CA SER A 43 14.52 -16.91 -13.52
C SER A 43 14.13 -15.46 -13.82
N GLY A 44 12.94 -15.24 -14.39
CA GLY A 44 12.44 -13.90 -14.67
C GLY A 44 12.14 -13.10 -13.40
N ASN A 45 11.79 -13.80 -12.30
CA ASN A 45 11.68 -13.21 -10.97
C ASN A 45 12.05 -14.24 -9.90
N TRP A 46 13.23 -14.09 -9.30
CA TRP A 46 13.74 -15.04 -8.31
C TRP A 46 12.80 -15.22 -7.10
N LEU A 47 12.00 -14.21 -6.73
CA LEU A 47 11.01 -14.34 -5.64
C LEU A 47 9.93 -15.36 -5.95
N TYR A 48 9.60 -15.54 -7.23
CA TYR A 48 8.59 -16.46 -7.75
C TYR A 48 9.16 -17.82 -8.13
N CYS A 49 10.47 -18.05 -7.96
CA CYS A 49 11.06 -19.36 -8.13
C CYS A 49 10.53 -20.29 -7.02
N ALA A 50 9.91 -21.41 -7.44
CA ALA A 50 9.00 -22.31 -6.71
C ALA A 50 7.49 -22.08 -6.93
N SER A 51 7.07 -21.09 -7.71
CA SER A 51 5.63 -20.87 -8.02
C SER A 51 5.10 -21.81 -9.12
N TYR A 52 5.98 -22.29 -10.00
CA TYR A 52 5.64 -23.24 -11.06
C TYR A 52 6.81 -24.23 -11.23
N THR A 53 6.66 -25.43 -10.67
CA THR A 53 7.72 -26.44 -10.68
C THR A 53 7.35 -27.62 -11.59
N GLU A 54 8.18 -28.66 -11.61
CA GLU A 54 7.84 -29.93 -12.26
C GLU A 54 6.56 -30.57 -11.68
N ASP A 55 6.24 -30.30 -10.41
CA ASP A 55 5.00 -30.74 -9.76
C ASP A 55 3.77 -29.91 -10.19
N GLY A 56 3.98 -28.87 -11.02
CA GLY A 56 2.93 -28.06 -11.62
C GLY A 56 2.84 -26.64 -11.08
N ASN A 57 1.72 -25.98 -11.40
CA ASN A 57 1.45 -24.58 -11.06
C ASN A 57 0.93 -24.48 -9.61
N MET A 58 1.77 -24.00 -8.70
CA MET A 58 1.44 -23.88 -7.28
C MET A 58 0.36 -22.82 -7.01
N ALA A 59 0.32 -21.76 -7.83
CA ALA A 59 -0.69 -20.70 -7.72
C ALA A 59 -2.10 -21.18 -8.10
N ALA A 60 -2.22 -22.29 -8.83
CA ALA A 60 -3.50 -22.88 -9.21
C ALA A 60 -4.08 -23.84 -8.15
N ARG A 61 -3.37 -24.12 -7.06
CA ARG A 61 -3.85 -25.03 -6.00
C ARG A 61 -5.09 -24.46 -5.30
N ARG A 62 -6.05 -25.32 -4.99
CA ARG A 62 -7.35 -24.97 -4.37
C ARG A 62 -7.68 -25.83 -3.15
N ASP A 63 -6.65 -26.26 -2.42
CA ASP A 63 -6.82 -27.08 -1.22
C ASP A 63 -6.91 -26.17 0.02
N PRO A 64 -8.09 -26.07 0.67
CA PRO A 64 -8.30 -25.21 1.84
C PRO A 64 -7.94 -25.92 3.14
N THR A 65 -7.14 -26.99 3.11
CA THR A 65 -6.66 -27.63 4.33
C THR A 65 -5.79 -26.63 5.12
N PRO A 66 -6.12 -26.33 6.39
CA PRO A 66 -5.31 -25.43 7.20
C PRO A 66 -3.94 -26.04 7.52
N ASP A 67 -3.03 -25.21 8.02
CA ASP A 67 -1.80 -25.71 8.62
C ASP A 67 -2.08 -26.44 9.94
N MET A 68 -1.06 -27.05 10.53
CA MET A 68 -1.21 -27.87 11.74
C MET A 68 -1.64 -27.11 12.99
N PHE A 69 -1.41 -25.80 13.06
CA PHE A 69 -1.83 -24.95 14.17
C PHE A 69 -3.15 -24.22 13.88
N ASN A 70 -3.63 -24.28 12.63
CA ASN A 70 -4.89 -23.71 12.19
C ASN A 70 -5.04 -22.21 12.52
N VAL A 71 -3.98 -21.45 12.30
CA VAL A 71 -3.97 -19.97 12.47
C VAL A 71 -4.36 -19.24 11.17
N GLY A 72 -4.99 -19.96 10.23
CA GLY A 72 -5.50 -19.41 8.98
C GLY A 72 -4.48 -19.33 7.83
N LEU A 73 -3.41 -20.13 7.85
CA LEU A 73 -2.34 -20.04 6.84
C LEU A 73 -2.69 -20.65 5.47
N TYR A 74 -3.49 -21.73 5.46
CA TYR A 74 -3.91 -22.46 4.26
C TYR A 74 -2.79 -22.68 3.23
N PRO A 75 -1.70 -23.39 3.59
CA PRO A 75 -0.46 -23.43 2.80
C PRO A 75 -0.60 -24.11 1.43
N LYS A 76 -1.71 -24.83 1.20
CA LYS A 76 -2.03 -25.50 -0.06
C LYS A 76 -3.06 -24.75 -0.91
N TRP A 77 -3.51 -23.57 -0.47
CA TRP A 77 -4.35 -22.69 -1.26
C TRP A 77 -3.49 -21.64 -1.96
N ALA A 78 -3.52 -21.63 -3.30
CA ALA A 78 -2.61 -20.87 -4.14
C ALA A 78 -1.14 -21.03 -3.68
N TRP A 79 -0.33 -19.99 -3.84
CA TRP A 79 1.07 -19.95 -3.41
C TRP A 79 1.46 -18.49 -3.14
N CYS A 80 2.24 -18.24 -2.10
CA CYS A 80 2.78 -16.91 -1.81
C CYS A 80 4.30 -16.91 -1.93
N TRP A 81 4.86 -15.79 -2.37
CA TRP A 81 6.29 -15.57 -2.28
C TRP A 81 6.65 -15.05 -0.86
N PRO A 82 7.87 -15.31 -0.36
CA PRO A 82 8.87 -16.22 -0.91
C PRO A 82 8.64 -17.67 -0.46
N VAL A 83 8.77 -18.64 -1.39
CA VAL A 83 8.71 -20.10 -1.12
C VAL A 83 7.58 -20.54 -0.20
N ASN A 84 6.38 -19.97 -0.38
CA ASN A 84 5.15 -20.27 0.35
C ASN A 84 5.16 -19.93 1.86
N ARG A 85 6.06 -19.04 2.31
CA ARG A 85 6.05 -18.45 3.65
C ARG A 85 4.86 -17.49 3.76
N ARG A 86 3.87 -17.85 4.58
CA ARG A 86 2.60 -17.09 4.69
C ARG A 86 2.76 -15.87 5.58
N ILE A 87 3.57 -15.98 6.62
CA ILE A 87 3.95 -14.89 7.51
C ILE A 87 5.47 -14.73 7.44
N ILE A 88 5.95 -13.67 6.78
CA ILE A 88 7.38 -13.32 6.77
C ILE A 88 7.85 -12.92 8.18
N TYR A 89 9.14 -13.09 8.45
CA TYR A 89 9.76 -12.86 9.76
C TYR A 89 9.18 -13.74 10.88
N ASN A 90 8.52 -14.86 10.56
CA ASN A 90 7.89 -15.74 11.55
C ASN A 90 8.86 -16.31 12.60
N ARG A 91 10.18 -16.31 12.36
CA ARG A 91 11.20 -16.61 13.38
C ARG A 91 11.21 -15.63 14.57
N ALA A 92 10.63 -14.44 14.43
CA ALA A 92 10.45 -13.50 15.54
C ALA A 92 9.21 -13.82 16.40
N SER A 93 8.35 -14.77 15.98
CA SER A 93 7.18 -15.22 16.76
C SER A 93 7.53 -16.21 17.88
N VAL A 94 8.81 -16.60 17.95
CA VAL A 94 9.35 -17.54 18.95
C VAL A 94 10.50 -16.90 19.73
N ASP A 95 10.80 -17.47 20.88
CA ASP A 95 11.98 -17.18 21.66
C ASP A 95 13.27 -17.77 21.04
N LEU A 96 14.41 -17.59 21.71
CA LEU A 96 15.69 -18.09 21.22
C LEU A 96 15.78 -19.63 21.16
N ASN A 97 14.92 -20.35 21.88
CA ASN A 97 14.83 -21.81 21.87
C ASN A 97 13.86 -22.33 20.79
N GLY A 98 13.14 -21.42 20.12
CA GLY A 98 12.10 -21.78 19.17
C GLY A 98 10.76 -22.12 19.83
N GLU A 99 10.55 -21.71 21.09
CA GLU A 99 9.25 -21.75 21.75
C GLU A 99 8.40 -20.52 21.36
N PRO A 100 7.16 -20.71 20.91
CA PRO A 100 6.25 -19.61 20.59
C PRO A 100 6.02 -18.68 21.78
N TRP A 101 5.99 -17.37 21.51
CA TRP A 101 5.55 -16.37 22.49
C TRP A 101 4.07 -16.56 22.85
N ASP A 102 3.25 -16.82 21.84
CA ASP A 102 1.87 -17.27 21.98
C ASP A 102 1.78 -18.77 21.69
N LYS A 103 1.54 -19.56 22.75
CA LYS A 103 1.44 -21.03 22.67
C LYS A 103 0.06 -21.52 22.23
N GLU A 104 -0.96 -20.66 22.25
CA GLU A 104 -2.31 -20.99 21.81
C GLU A 104 -2.44 -20.88 20.29
N GLN A 105 -1.77 -19.89 19.69
CA GLN A 105 -1.80 -19.64 18.25
C GLN A 105 -0.38 -19.53 17.65
N PRO A 106 0.43 -20.61 17.72
CA PRO A 106 1.79 -20.56 17.20
C PRO A 106 1.82 -20.48 15.67
N VAL A 107 2.68 -19.59 15.14
CA VAL A 107 2.94 -19.52 13.69
C VAL A 107 3.95 -20.59 13.27
N ILE A 108 5.06 -20.69 14.01
CA ILE A 108 6.03 -21.76 13.89
C ILE A 108 6.45 -22.27 15.28
N TRP A 109 6.92 -23.51 15.36
CA TRP A 109 7.44 -24.08 16.61
C TRP A 109 8.60 -25.01 16.31
N TRP A 110 9.72 -24.86 17.00
CA TRP A 110 10.80 -25.84 16.98
C TRP A 110 10.49 -27.06 17.86
N LYS A 111 10.36 -28.24 17.25
CA LYS A 111 10.18 -29.54 17.93
C LYS A 111 10.95 -30.62 17.19
N ASP A 112 11.56 -31.54 17.93
CA ASP A 112 12.22 -32.72 17.38
C ASP A 112 13.20 -32.43 16.23
N GLY A 113 13.97 -31.33 16.37
CA GLY A 113 14.97 -30.94 15.39
C GLY A 113 14.44 -30.29 14.10
N LYS A 114 13.17 -29.85 14.07
CA LYS A 114 12.55 -29.20 12.90
C LYS A 114 11.56 -28.10 13.28
N TRP A 115 11.31 -27.19 12.33
CA TRP A 115 10.23 -26.22 12.40
C TRP A 115 8.90 -26.86 11.99
N LEU A 116 7.89 -26.68 12.82
CA LEU A 116 6.48 -27.02 12.61
C LEU A 116 5.68 -25.74 12.31
N GLY A 117 4.53 -25.84 11.64
CA GLY A 117 3.67 -24.69 11.31
C GLY A 117 3.87 -24.15 9.89
N ASP A 118 4.00 -22.83 9.78
CA ASP A 118 4.37 -22.15 8.53
C ASP A 118 5.74 -22.61 8.00
N VAL A 119 6.03 -22.33 6.73
CA VAL A 119 7.40 -22.44 6.20
C VAL A 119 8.29 -21.45 6.96
N PRO A 120 9.38 -21.87 7.61
CA PRO A 120 10.21 -20.96 8.36
C PRO A 120 10.89 -19.93 7.43
N ASP A 121 10.85 -18.66 7.82
CA ASP A 121 11.58 -17.59 7.16
C ASP A 121 13.07 -17.65 7.50
N GLY A 122 13.74 -18.64 6.91
CA GLY A 122 15.08 -19.10 7.28
C GLY A 122 15.03 -20.43 8.03
N GLY A 123 15.42 -21.51 7.35
CA GLY A 123 15.29 -22.89 7.85
C GLY A 123 16.31 -23.31 8.91
N TRP A 124 17.19 -22.42 9.36
CA TRP A 124 18.23 -22.72 10.34
C TRP A 124 17.65 -23.09 11.72
N PRO A 125 18.37 -23.82 12.59
CA PRO A 125 17.92 -24.07 13.97
C PRO A 125 17.69 -22.77 14.78
N PRO A 126 16.95 -22.82 15.90
CA PRO A 126 16.86 -21.70 16.84
C PRO A 126 18.22 -21.30 17.40
N ILE A 127 18.32 -20.05 17.84
CA ILE A 127 19.61 -19.44 18.22
C ILE A 127 20.24 -20.13 19.44
N ALA A 128 19.43 -20.49 20.44
CA ALA A 128 19.89 -21.18 21.63
C ALA A 128 20.16 -22.68 21.40
N VAL A 129 19.66 -23.26 20.30
CA VAL A 129 19.83 -24.69 19.97
C VAL A 129 21.17 -24.94 19.28
N ASP A 130 21.49 -24.14 18.26
CA ASP A 130 22.80 -24.20 17.58
C ASP A 130 23.24 -22.78 17.15
N PRO A 131 23.96 -22.05 18.03
CA PRO A 131 24.42 -20.70 17.75
C PRO A 131 25.34 -20.59 16.52
N ALA A 132 26.04 -21.66 16.16
CA ALA A 132 26.99 -21.66 15.03
C ALA A 132 26.29 -21.87 13.68
N ALA A 133 25.18 -22.62 13.68
CA ALA A 133 24.39 -22.91 12.48
C ALA A 133 23.17 -21.99 12.28
N THR A 134 22.93 -21.03 13.17
CA THR A 134 21.72 -20.17 13.14
C THR A 134 21.90 -18.85 12.39
N LYS A 135 20.77 -18.15 12.20
CA LYS A 135 20.67 -16.75 11.75
C LYS A 135 19.60 -16.02 12.56
N TRP A 136 19.79 -14.71 12.71
CA TRP A 136 18.78 -13.81 13.27
C TRP A 136 17.52 -13.73 12.37
N PRO A 137 16.34 -13.39 12.92
CA PRO A 137 15.06 -13.60 12.25
C PRO A 137 14.79 -12.72 11.02
N PHE A 138 15.50 -11.59 10.84
CA PHE A 138 15.29 -10.69 9.71
C PHE A 138 16.32 -10.95 8.61
N ILE A 139 16.16 -12.07 7.90
CA ILE A 139 17.18 -12.68 7.03
C ILE A 139 17.61 -11.82 5.82
N MET A 140 16.78 -10.84 5.44
CA MET A 140 17.06 -9.91 4.34
C MET A 140 17.85 -8.66 4.81
N LYS A 141 18.09 -8.53 6.12
CA LYS A 141 18.87 -7.45 6.71
C LYS A 141 20.32 -7.91 6.91
N PRO A 142 21.33 -7.09 6.58
CA PRO A 142 22.74 -7.47 6.76
C PRO A 142 23.07 -7.90 8.19
N GLU A 143 22.50 -7.21 9.18
CA GLU A 143 22.70 -7.48 10.61
C GLU A 143 21.70 -8.52 11.15
N GLY A 144 20.68 -8.89 10.36
CA GLY A 144 19.65 -9.85 10.74
C GLY A 144 18.59 -9.35 11.73
N HIS A 145 18.57 -8.04 12.02
CA HIS A 145 17.66 -7.41 12.97
C HIS A 145 16.70 -6.40 12.31
N ALA A 146 15.51 -6.23 12.88
CA ALA A 146 14.67 -5.08 12.57
C ALA A 146 15.36 -3.78 13.05
N LEU A 147 15.16 -2.70 12.32
CA LEU A 147 15.78 -1.42 12.60
C LEU A 147 14.81 -0.50 13.33
N LEU A 148 15.09 -0.21 14.60
CA LEU A 148 14.46 0.92 15.30
C LEU A 148 15.06 2.24 14.83
N PHE A 149 16.38 2.26 14.60
CA PHE A 149 17.11 3.35 13.98
C PHE A 149 17.38 2.98 12.51
N GLY A 150 16.72 3.68 11.58
CA GLY A 150 16.72 3.35 10.15
C GLY A 150 17.49 4.36 9.29
N PRO A 151 18.83 4.28 9.19
CA PRO A 151 19.67 5.31 8.56
C PRO A 151 19.54 5.41 7.03
N GLY A 152 18.67 4.60 6.42
CA GLY A 152 18.46 4.58 4.96
C GLY A 152 17.39 5.54 4.46
N MET A 153 16.68 6.25 5.34
CA MET A 153 15.61 7.18 4.98
C MET A 153 16.17 8.57 4.66
N ALA A 154 15.59 9.25 3.66
CA ALA A 154 16.05 10.56 3.18
C ALA A 154 15.91 11.68 4.23
N GLU A 155 14.90 11.57 5.08
CA GLU A 155 14.46 12.58 6.06
C GLU A 155 14.99 12.34 7.48
N GLY A 156 15.73 11.25 7.70
CA GLY A 156 16.38 10.96 8.96
C GLY A 156 16.12 9.55 9.51
N PRO A 157 16.92 9.11 10.49
CA PRO A 157 16.91 7.71 10.95
C PRO A 157 15.76 7.36 11.91
N LEU A 158 15.00 8.35 12.36
CA LEU A 158 13.84 8.21 13.22
C LEU A 158 12.70 9.06 12.62
N PRO A 159 11.44 8.60 12.69
CA PRO A 159 10.30 9.43 12.29
C PRO A 159 10.24 10.72 13.12
N GLU A 160 9.96 11.83 12.44
CA GLU A 160 9.76 13.16 13.04
C GLU A 160 8.50 13.79 12.44
N HIS A 161 7.77 14.56 13.24
CA HIS A 161 6.57 15.25 12.76
C HIS A 161 6.93 16.45 11.89
N TYR A 162 6.41 16.44 10.66
CA TYR A 162 6.41 17.59 9.76
C TYR A 162 4.99 17.82 9.23
N GLU A 163 4.62 19.08 9.11
CA GLU A 163 3.33 19.48 8.53
C GLU A 163 3.30 19.22 7.01
N PRO A 164 2.12 18.94 6.43
CA PRO A 164 1.91 18.86 4.98
C PRO A 164 2.37 20.14 4.27
N TRP A 165 2.69 20.06 2.98
CA TRP A 165 3.21 21.21 2.23
C TRP A 165 2.29 22.43 2.31
N GLU A 166 0.99 22.17 2.32
CA GLU A 166 -0.05 23.14 2.59
C GLU A 166 -0.71 22.79 3.93
N ALA A 167 -0.36 23.54 4.98
CA ALA A 167 -0.83 23.29 6.33
C ALA A 167 -1.63 24.48 6.87
N PRO A 168 -2.76 24.25 7.56
CA PRO A 168 -3.59 25.32 8.13
C PRO A 168 -2.98 25.93 9.41
N ILE A 169 -1.92 25.32 9.94
CA ILE A 169 -1.24 25.69 11.19
C ILE A 169 0.28 25.57 11.05
N ASP A 170 0.99 26.23 11.97
CA ASP A 170 2.42 26.05 12.16
C ASP A 170 2.72 24.76 12.93
N ASN A 171 3.86 24.13 12.64
CA ASN A 171 4.34 22.91 13.29
C ASN A 171 4.51 23.15 14.80
N PRO A 172 3.82 22.39 15.67
CA PRO A 172 3.88 22.59 17.12
C PRO A 172 5.11 21.92 17.78
N MET A 173 5.79 21.00 17.08
CA MET A 173 6.86 20.16 17.64
C MET A 173 8.25 20.77 17.44
N SER A 174 8.48 21.41 16.29
CA SER A 174 9.78 22.01 15.96
C SER A 174 9.62 23.21 15.02
N ARG A 175 10.73 23.93 14.78
CA ARG A 175 10.76 25.05 13.82
C ARG A 175 10.74 24.59 12.36
N GLN A 176 10.91 23.31 12.10
CA GLN A 176 10.94 22.76 10.74
C GLN A 176 9.50 22.46 10.31
N GLN A 177 8.90 23.36 9.51
CA GLN A 177 7.49 23.25 9.11
C GLN A 177 7.21 21.96 8.33
N ASN A 178 7.78 21.85 7.13
CA ASN A 178 7.62 20.70 6.24
C ASN A 178 8.84 19.79 6.30
N ASN A 179 8.68 18.56 5.81
CA ASN A 179 9.78 17.59 5.68
C ASN A 179 10.93 18.26 4.89
N PRO A 180 12.14 18.37 5.43
CA PRO A 180 13.23 19.11 4.78
C PRO A 180 13.77 18.45 3.50
N ALA A 181 13.41 17.19 3.22
CA ALA A 181 13.90 16.39 2.10
C ALA A 181 12.85 16.11 1.02
N PHE A 182 11.60 16.52 1.21
CA PHE A 182 10.53 16.30 0.23
C PHE A 182 10.76 17.00 -1.11
N LYS A 183 10.09 16.51 -2.15
CA LYS A 183 10.22 17.05 -3.50
C LYS A 183 9.09 18.01 -3.83
N ILE A 184 9.45 19.18 -4.34
CA ILE A 184 8.53 20.16 -4.91
C ILE A 184 8.79 20.27 -6.41
N TRP A 185 7.74 20.14 -7.23
CA TRP A 185 7.82 20.35 -8.68
C TRP A 185 7.30 21.72 -9.13
N ARG A 186 6.25 22.22 -8.48
CA ARG A 186 5.58 23.49 -8.85
C ARG A 186 5.37 24.39 -7.62
N PRO A 187 6.45 25.00 -7.09
CA PRO A 187 6.37 25.80 -5.86
C PRO A 187 5.41 26.99 -5.96
N GLU A 188 5.21 27.54 -7.16
CA GLU A 188 4.32 28.66 -7.45
C GLU A 188 2.82 28.33 -7.28
N GLU A 189 2.47 27.04 -7.26
CA GLU A 189 1.10 26.56 -7.09
C GLU A 189 0.76 26.25 -5.62
N GLN A 190 1.55 26.74 -4.65
CA GLN A 190 1.27 26.53 -3.22
C GLN A 190 0.05 27.34 -2.77
N GLY A 191 -0.92 26.64 -2.19
CA GLY A 191 -2.06 27.20 -1.48
C GLY A 191 -1.68 27.67 -0.08
N THR A 192 -2.17 28.85 0.30
CA THR A 192 -1.94 29.44 1.61
C THR A 192 -3.22 29.45 2.44
N PRO A 193 -3.16 29.28 3.78
CA PRO A 193 -4.34 29.18 4.65
C PRO A 193 -5.26 30.41 4.65
N ASP A 194 -4.75 31.59 4.31
CA ASP A 194 -5.55 32.81 4.18
C ASP A 194 -6.52 32.77 2.99
N LYS A 195 -6.16 32.02 1.94
CA LYS A 195 -7.00 31.84 0.73
C LYS A 195 -7.74 30.51 0.73
N PHE A 196 -7.09 29.47 1.23
CA PHE A 196 -7.57 28.10 1.23
C PHE A 196 -7.53 27.54 2.67
N PRO A 197 -8.50 27.91 3.53
CA PRO A 197 -8.41 27.63 4.96
C PRO A 197 -8.81 26.19 5.36
N ILE A 198 -9.28 25.38 4.41
CA ILE A 198 -9.91 24.09 4.68
C ILE A 198 -8.96 22.97 4.24
N VAL A 199 -8.74 21.98 5.10
CA VAL A 199 -7.97 20.78 4.74
C VAL A 199 -8.81 19.91 3.83
N CYS A 200 -8.26 19.49 2.70
CA CYS A 200 -8.87 18.52 1.79
C CYS A 200 -8.10 17.20 1.82
N SER A 201 -8.86 16.11 1.77
CA SER A 201 -8.33 14.76 1.56
C SER A 201 -9.06 14.09 0.41
N THR A 202 -8.33 13.31 -0.40
CA THR A 202 -8.94 12.46 -1.42
C THR A 202 -9.06 11.01 -0.95
N TYR A 203 -10.19 10.34 -1.20
CA TYR A 203 -10.38 8.94 -0.82
C TYR A 203 -11.36 8.19 -1.73
N ARG A 204 -11.60 6.93 -1.40
CA ARG A 204 -12.39 6.01 -2.21
C ARG A 204 -13.76 5.75 -1.59
N VAL A 205 -14.70 5.33 -2.42
CA VAL A 205 -15.96 4.68 -2.02
C VAL A 205 -15.96 3.23 -2.50
N CYS A 206 -16.87 2.41 -1.99
CA CYS A 206 -16.88 0.97 -2.27
C CYS A 206 -17.22 0.66 -3.73
N GLU A 207 -18.08 1.49 -4.33
CA GLU A 207 -18.72 1.25 -5.62
C GLU A 207 -17.78 1.57 -6.80
N HIS A 208 -16.70 2.32 -6.56
CA HIS A 208 -15.79 2.76 -7.62
C HIS A 208 -14.35 2.30 -7.42
N TRP A 209 -13.67 2.09 -8.56
CA TRP A 209 -12.30 1.61 -8.62
C TRP A 209 -11.38 2.65 -9.27
N GLN A 210 -10.38 3.10 -8.52
CA GLN A 210 -9.35 4.06 -8.95
C GLN A 210 -9.94 5.32 -9.61
N GLY A 211 -9.42 5.80 -10.75
CA GLY A 211 -9.99 6.93 -11.51
C GLY A 211 -11.32 6.63 -12.22
N GLY A 212 -11.96 5.52 -11.86
CA GLY A 212 -13.28 5.10 -12.33
C GLY A 212 -13.32 4.62 -13.77
N GLN A 213 -12.18 4.43 -14.46
CA GLN A 213 -12.16 4.05 -15.88
C GLN A 213 -12.95 2.76 -16.15
N MET A 214 -12.90 1.80 -15.22
CA MET A 214 -13.71 0.58 -15.31
C MET A 214 -15.14 0.81 -14.81
N THR A 215 -15.27 1.38 -13.61
CA THR A 215 -16.53 1.34 -12.84
C THR A 215 -17.54 2.41 -13.25
N ARG A 216 -17.09 3.56 -13.78
CA ARG A 216 -17.99 4.55 -14.43
C ARG A 216 -18.53 4.09 -15.78
N ASN A 217 -18.11 2.91 -16.26
CA ASN A 217 -18.68 2.23 -17.42
C ASN A 217 -19.53 1.01 -17.03
N CYS A 218 -19.77 0.79 -15.73
CA CYS A 218 -20.67 -0.24 -15.22
C CYS A 218 -21.95 0.40 -14.69
N SER A 219 -23.07 0.16 -15.37
CA SER A 219 -24.35 0.83 -15.09
C SER A 219 -24.83 0.67 -13.64
N TRP A 220 -24.69 -0.51 -13.05
CA TRP A 220 -25.10 -0.75 -11.65
C TRP A 220 -24.26 0.05 -10.65
N LEU A 221 -22.97 0.21 -10.91
CA LEU A 221 -22.09 0.97 -10.02
C LEU A 221 -22.38 2.47 -10.15
N VAL A 222 -22.62 2.94 -11.37
CA VAL A 222 -23.06 4.32 -11.64
C VAL A 222 -24.43 4.59 -11.03
N GLU A 223 -25.36 3.64 -11.03
CA GLU A 223 -26.65 3.80 -10.35
C GLU A 223 -26.49 3.98 -8.84
N MET A 224 -25.55 3.28 -8.21
CA MET A 224 -25.28 3.42 -6.77
C MET A 224 -24.54 4.71 -6.41
N GLN A 225 -23.59 5.16 -7.23
CA GLN A 225 -22.82 6.39 -7.04
C GLN A 225 -22.71 7.16 -8.37
N PRO A 226 -23.71 8.00 -8.70
CA PRO A 226 -23.83 8.58 -10.05
C PRO A 226 -22.96 9.82 -10.26
N GLU A 227 -22.59 10.54 -9.22
CA GLU A 227 -21.94 11.85 -9.30
C GLU A 227 -20.77 11.99 -8.31
N PRO A 228 -19.74 12.78 -8.66
CA PRO A 228 -18.70 13.14 -7.71
C PRO A 228 -19.29 14.02 -6.61
N PHE A 229 -18.82 13.83 -5.37
CA PHE A 229 -19.24 14.63 -4.23
C PHE A 229 -18.07 15.05 -3.34
N VAL A 230 -18.34 16.08 -2.53
CA VAL A 230 -17.52 16.50 -1.41
C VAL A 230 -18.28 16.29 -0.10
N GLU A 231 -17.66 15.58 0.84
CA GLU A 231 -18.19 15.44 2.20
C GLU A 231 -17.69 16.57 3.08
N MET A 232 -18.58 17.13 3.90
CA MET A 232 -18.26 18.20 4.83
C MET A 232 -19.09 18.10 6.13
N SER A 233 -18.59 18.74 7.18
CA SER A 233 -19.27 18.80 8.48
C SER A 233 -20.52 19.69 8.42
N GLU A 234 -21.47 19.46 9.34
CA GLU A 234 -22.62 20.35 9.54
C GLU A 234 -22.18 21.77 9.92
N GLU A 235 -21.08 21.87 10.69
CA GLU A 235 -20.49 23.13 11.14
C GLU A 235 -19.95 23.97 9.96
N LEU A 236 -19.14 23.36 9.09
CA LEU A 236 -18.62 24.04 7.90
C LEU A 236 -19.75 24.43 6.95
N ALA A 237 -20.71 23.53 6.75
CA ALA A 237 -21.86 23.76 5.89
C ALA A 237 -22.71 24.94 6.37
N ALA A 238 -22.97 25.03 7.69
CA ALA A 238 -23.68 26.16 8.29
C ALA A 238 -22.90 27.48 8.14
N GLU A 239 -21.58 27.48 8.35
CA GLU A 239 -20.72 28.65 8.18
C GLU A 239 -20.69 29.16 6.72
N LYS A 240 -20.77 28.26 5.74
CA LYS A 240 -20.74 28.57 4.30
C LYS A 240 -22.13 28.71 3.67
N GLY A 241 -23.21 28.46 4.41
CA GLY A 241 -24.58 28.50 3.89
C GLY A 241 -24.89 27.41 2.85
N ILE A 242 -24.32 26.21 3.03
CA ILE A 242 -24.46 25.05 2.13
C ILE A 242 -25.46 24.07 2.74
N ALA A 243 -26.49 23.69 1.98
CA ALA A 243 -27.40 22.61 2.35
C ALA A 243 -26.90 21.26 1.81
N ASN A 244 -27.36 20.16 2.43
CA ASN A 244 -27.08 18.82 1.90
C ASN A 244 -27.68 18.67 0.49
N GLY A 245 -26.88 18.20 -0.47
CA GLY A 245 -27.26 18.06 -1.87
C GLY A 245 -27.07 19.32 -2.72
N ASP A 246 -26.69 20.46 -2.13
CA ASP A 246 -26.33 21.65 -2.92
C ASP A 246 -25.12 21.35 -3.81
N ARG A 247 -25.07 21.98 -4.99
CA ARG A 247 -23.82 22.03 -5.76
C ARG A 247 -22.88 23.08 -5.20
N VAL A 248 -21.60 22.73 -5.15
CA VAL A 248 -20.54 23.56 -4.58
C VAL A 248 -19.32 23.58 -5.47
N ILE A 249 -18.59 24.69 -5.41
CA ILE A 249 -17.26 24.80 -5.99
C ILE A 249 -16.24 24.52 -4.90
N VAL A 250 -15.43 23.48 -5.09
CA VAL A 250 -14.24 23.20 -4.29
C VAL A 250 -13.04 23.69 -5.08
N GLU A 251 -12.22 24.55 -4.50
CA GLU A 251 -11.14 25.24 -5.20
C GLU A 251 -9.84 25.19 -4.41
N SER A 252 -8.73 24.99 -5.11
CA SER A 252 -7.37 25.07 -4.57
C SER A 252 -6.56 26.08 -5.38
N ALA A 253 -5.30 26.29 -5.03
CA ALA A 253 -4.40 27.13 -5.83
C ALA A 253 -4.21 26.64 -7.28
N ARG A 254 -4.55 25.38 -7.58
CA ARG A 254 -4.31 24.73 -8.88
C ARG A 254 -5.53 24.69 -9.79
N GLY A 255 -6.73 24.78 -9.22
CA GLY A 255 -7.95 24.58 -9.98
C GLY A 255 -9.15 24.36 -9.09
N LYS A 256 -10.29 24.11 -9.71
CA LYS A 256 -11.59 23.97 -9.06
C LYS A 256 -12.41 22.84 -9.65
N MET A 257 -13.33 22.32 -8.86
CA MET A 257 -14.30 21.30 -9.23
C MET A 257 -15.70 21.73 -8.82
N ASP A 258 -16.69 21.32 -9.60
CA ASP A 258 -18.09 21.60 -9.38
C ASP A 258 -18.86 20.31 -9.10
N ILE A 259 -19.18 20.08 -7.82
CA ILE A 259 -19.58 18.77 -7.30
C ILE A 259 -20.67 18.90 -6.23
N VAL A 260 -21.34 17.79 -5.91
CA VAL A 260 -22.44 17.76 -4.93
C VAL A 260 -21.90 17.77 -3.50
N ALA A 261 -22.50 18.56 -2.61
CA ALA A 261 -22.17 18.56 -1.19
C ALA A 261 -22.93 17.46 -0.44
N VAL A 262 -22.20 16.63 0.29
CA VAL A 262 -22.72 15.67 1.26
C VAL A 262 -22.42 16.21 2.65
N VAL A 263 -23.42 16.82 3.28
CA VAL A 263 -23.31 17.39 4.63
C VAL A 263 -23.61 16.27 5.64
N THR A 264 -22.66 15.99 6.52
CA THR A 264 -22.72 14.80 7.36
C THR A 264 -22.08 15.02 8.73
N LYS A 265 -22.60 14.30 9.73
CA LYS A 265 -22.02 14.24 11.09
C LYS A 265 -20.71 13.45 11.16
N ARG A 266 -20.39 12.66 10.13
CA ARG A 266 -19.15 11.88 10.03
C ARG A 266 -17.91 12.78 9.93
N PHE A 267 -18.07 13.98 9.40
CA PHE A 267 -17.02 15.00 9.38
C PHE A 267 -17.24 15.96 10.54
N LYS A 268 -16.16 16.27 11.26
CA LYS A 268 -16.15 17.24 12.35
C LYS A 268 -14.92 18.13 12.27
N PRO A 269 -15.02 19.41 12.63
CA PRO A 269 -13.86 20.28 12.71
C PRO A 269 -12.88 19.76 13.77
N PHE A 270 -11.58 19.89 13.49
CA PHE A 270 -10.53 19.63 14.47
C PHE A 270 -10.25 20.86 15.31
N GLN A 271 -9.78 20.65 16.53
CA GLN A 271 -9.16 21.69 17.34
C GLN A 271 -7.64 21.47 17.29
N MET A 272 -6.94 22.32 16.55
CA MET A 272 -5.51 22.20 16.29
C MET A 272 -4.81 23.51 16.64
N ASN A 273 -3.87 23.46 17.59
CA ASN A 273 -3.10 24.63 18.05
C ASN A 273 -3.99 25.85 18.40
N GLY A 274 -5.09 25.61 19.13
CA GLY A 274 -6.06 26.65 19.51
C GLY A 274 -6.96 27.17 18.38
N ARG A 275 -6.87 26.59 17.18
CA ARG A 275 -7.71 26.94 16.03
C ARG A 275 -8.69 25.81 15.70
N LYS A 276 -9.91 26.21 15.33
CA LYS A 276 -10.87 25.32 14.70
C LYS A 276 -10.48 25.17 13.22
N VAL A 277 -10.10 23.96 12.83
CA VAL A 277 -9.70 23.62 11.45
C VAL A 277 -10.76 22.72 10.83
N HIS A 278 -11.32 23.15 9.71
CA HIS A 278 -12.29 22.34 8.96
C HIS A 278 -11.59 21.38 8.00
N GLN A 279 -12.24 20.25 7.74
CA GLN A 279 -11.82 19.29 6.74
C GLN A 279 -12.97 18.99 5.78
N VAL A 280 -12.64 18.81 4.51
CA VAL A 280 -13.51 18.25 3.49
C VAL A 280 -12.89 17.02 2.85
N GLY A 281 -13.75 16.18 2.30
CA GLY A 281 -13.38 14.93 1.67
C GLY A 281 -13.87 14.85 0.24
N VAL A 282 -12.98 14.65 -0.74
CA VAL A 282 -13.36 14.55 -2.16
C VAL A 282 -13.04 13.16 -2.70
N ILE A 283 -14.02 12.52 -3.32
CA ILE A 283 -13.79 11.22 -3.97
C ILE A 283 -13.11 11.42 -5.34
N TRP A 284 -12.15 10.57 -5.69
CA TRP A 284 -11.29 10.76 -6.88
C TRP A 284 -11.60 9.81 -8.04
N HIS A 285 -12.86 9.39 -8.15
CA HIS A 285 -13.27 8.36 -9.12
C HIS A 285 -13.74 8.91 -10.46
N TRP A 286 -13.80 10.22 -10.67
CA TRP A 286 -14.36 10.83 -11.88
C TRP A 286 -13.31 11.27 -12.90
N GLY A 287 -13.80 11.44 -14.13
CA GLY A 287 -13.05 11.87 -15.29
C GLY A 287 -13.98 12.12 -16.48
N TYR A 288 -13.41 12.59 -17.59
CA TYR A 288 -14.18 13.20 -18.68
C TYR A 288 -14.87 12.23 -19.64
N VAL A 289 -14.70 10.91 -19.48
CA VAL A 289 -15.24 9.87 -20.36
C VAL A 289 -15.84 8.74 -19.53
N GLY A 290 -17.01 8.23 -19.94
CA GLY A 290 -17.73 7.12 -19.33
C GLY A 290 -19.25 7.32 -19.38
N LEU A 291 -20.02 6.42 -18.76
CA LEU A 291 -21.47 6.60 -18.58
C LEU A 291 -21.79 7.73 -17.60
N SER A 292 -20.92 7.96 -16.62
CA SER A 292 -20.92 9.13 -15.74
C SER A 292 -19.61 9.89 -15.88
N THR A 293 -19.72 11.20 -16.06
CA THR A 293 -18.60 12.13 -16.32
C THR A 293 -18.53 13.20 -15.24
N GLY A 294 -17.32 13.74 -15.03
CA GLY A 294 -17.03 14.75 -14.02
C GLY A 294 -15.55 15.05 -13.97
N ASP A 295 -15.15 16.04 -13.16
CA ASP A 295 -13.74 16.36 -12.98
C ASP A 295 -12.99 15.27 -12.20
N SER A 296 -11.68 15.19 -12.44
CA SER A 296 -10.78 14.42 -11.59
C SER A 296 -10.45 15.22 -10.33
N ALA A 297 -10.48 14.57 -9.15
CA ALA A 297 -10.05 15.20 -7.90
C ALA A 297 -8.61 15.71 -7.93
N ASN A 298 -7.77 15.15 -8.81
CA ASN A 298 -6.38 15.58 -8.95
C ASN A 298 -6.23 16.97 -9.58
N VAL A 299 -7.33 17.60 -10.05
CA VAL A 299 -7.35 19.04 -10.35
C VAL A 299 -7.04 19.88 -9.10
N LEU A 300 -7.32 19.36 -7.90
CA LEU A 300 -7.13 20.05 -6.63
C LEU A 300 -5.80 19.75 -5.93
N THR A 301 -5.13 18.65 -6.28
CA THR A 301 -4.04 18.07 -5.48
C THR A 301 -2.68 18.72 -5.78
N PRO A 302 -1.81 18.91 -4.77
CA PRO A 302 -0.52 19.54 -4.95
C PRO A 302 0.47 18.69 -5.76
N HIS A 303 1.41 19.37 -6.41
CA HIS A 303 2.53 18.76 -7.12
C HIS A 303 3.78 18.74 -6.22
N VAL A 304 3.68 17.99 -5.11
CA VAL A 304 4.77 17.66 -4.17
C VAL A 304 4.73 16.19 -3.82
N GLY A 305 5.87 15.61 -3.41
CA GLY A 305 5.98 14.19 -3.15
C GLY A 305 6.93 13.84 -2.02
N ASP A 306 6.71 12.64 -1.48
CA ASP A 306 7.53 12.02 -0.43
C ASP A 306 9.03 12.07 -0.76
N ALA A 307 9.86 12.29 0.26
CA ALA A 307 11.30 12.46 0.14
C ALA A 307 12.02 11.22 -0.41
N ASN A 308 11.46 10.02 -0.21
CA ASN A 308 12.09 8.75 -0.59
C ASN A 308 11.61 8.26 -1.96
N THR A 309 10.30 8.34 -2.19
CA THR A 309 9.62 7.67 -3.31
C THR A 309 9.05 8.63 -4.33
N MET A 310 8.97 9.93 -4.00
CA MET A 310 8.29 10.94 -4.82
C MET A 310 6.78 10.70 -4.95
N ILE A 311 6.18 9.82 -4.14
CA ILE A 311 4.73 9.59 -4.15
C ILE A 311 4.01 10.87 -3.72
N PRO A 312 2.99 11.35 -4.47
CA PRO A 312 2.46 12.67 -4.20
C PRO A 312 1.53 12.80 -2.98
N GLU A 313 1.48 14.01 -2.43
CA GLU A 313 0.69 14.35 -1.25
C GLU A 313 -0.81 14.53 -1.59
N TYR A 314 -1.55 13.42 -1.64
CA TYR A 314 -2.97 13.41 -2.00
C TYR A 314 -3.95 13.41 -0.81
N LYS A 315 -3.44 13.42 0.43
CA LYS A 315 -4.24 13.16 1.64
C LYS A 315 -4.41 14.37 2.55
N ALA A 316 -3.54 15.36 2.43
CA ALA A 316 -3.63 16.61 3.17
C ALA A 316 -3.10 17.74 2.31
N PHE A 317 -4.00 18.63 1.88
CA PHE A 317 -3.69 19.85 1.15
C PHE A 317 -4.80 20.86 1.39
N LEU A 318 -4.67 22.08 0.91
CA LEU A 318 -5.61 23.15 1.22
C LEU A 318 -6.56 23.48 0.07
N VAL A 319 -7.82 23.73 0.43
CA VAL A 319 -8.88 24.18 -0.46
C VAL A 319 -9.73 25.27 0.22
N ASP A 320 -10.60 25.90 -0.56
CA ASP A 320 -11.80 26.55 -0.07
C ASP A 320 -13.04 25.90 -0.71
N VAL A 321 -14.19 26.09 -0.06
CA VAL A 321 -15.49 25.63 -0.57
C VAL A 321 -16.50 26.76 -0.50
N ARG A 322 -17.28 26.90 -1.57
CA ARG A 322 -18.40 27.85 -1.66
C ARG A 322 -19.57 27.25 -2.42
N LYS A 323 -20.76 27.78 -2.17
CA LYS A 323 -21.94 27.47 -3.00
C LYS A 323 -21.68 27.86 -4.46
N ALA A 324 -22.09 26.99 -5.38
CA ALA A 324 -21.97 27.22 -6.82
C ALA A 324 -22.95 28.29 -7.31
#